data_AF-K1TPQ7-F1
#
_entry.id   AF-K1TPQ7-F1
#
_cell.length_a   1.000
_cell.length_b   1.000
_cell.length_c   1.000
_cell.angle_alpha   90.00
_cell.angle_beta   90.00
_cell.angle_gamma   90.00
#
_symmetry.space_group_name_H-M   'P 1'
#
loop_
_entity.id
_entity.type
_entity.pdbx_description
1 polymer ?
#
loop_
_entity_poly.entity_id
_entity_poly.type
_entity_poly.pdbx_seq_one_letter_code
_entity_poly.pdbx_strand_id
1 'polypeptide(L)'
;CHRAHCSTAGVTDYIKDTAVGYLMEKEIKYLGNAVNDPVRPFTAILGGAKVADKLNVISNLLEKVDTLIIGGGMAYTFLKAQGYEIGKSLVDDSKIDYCKEMMAKAQEKGVKLLLPVDAACVADFPDPIDAPVEVKVVPVTAIPADMEGCDIGPESMKLFADAVKASKTVVWNGPMGVFENPTL
;
A
#
# COMPACT_ATOMS: atom_id res chain seq x y z
N CYS A 1 -17.62 2.33 -9.08
CA CYS A 1 -18.79 1.41 -9.18
C CYS A 1 -18.42 -0.08 -9.05
N HIS A 2 -17.69 -0.51 -8.02
CA HIS A 2 -17.23 -1.91 -7.91
C HIS A 2 -18.24 -2.86 -7.22
N ARG A 3 -19.41 -2.35 -6.82
CA ARG A 3 -20.45 -3.11 -6.11
C ARG A 3 -21.76 -3.08 -6.87
N ALA A 4 -22.41 -4.21 -6.98
CA ALA A 4 -23.71 -4.34 -7.62
C ALA A 4 -24.84 -4.00 -6.63
N HIS A 5 -25.15 -2.71 -6.46
CA HIS A 5 -26.32 -2.27 -5.69
C HIS A 5 -27.47 -1.86 -6.61
N CYS A 6 -28.71 -1.88 -6.10
CA CYS A 6 -29.89 -1.43 -6.85
C CYS A 6 -29.71 -0.02 -7.44
N SER A 7 -29.09 0.91 -6.70
CA SER A 7 -28.86 2.29 -7.14
C SER A 7 -27.72 2.48 -8.15
N THR A 8 -26.95 1.44 -8.46
CA THR A 8 -25.73 1.56 -9.31
C THR A 8 -25.71 0.58 -10.48
N ALA A 9 -26.21 -0.64 -10.30
CA ALA A 9 -26.29 -1.69 -11.32
C ALA A 9 -27.74 -2.14 -11.56
N GLY A 10 -28.54 -2.30 -10.51
CA GLY A 10 -29.91 -2.80 -10.68
C GLY A 10 -30.79 -1.86 -11.49
N VAL A 11 -30.69 -0.54 -11.26
CA VAL A 11 -31.48 0.47 -11.98
C VAL A 11 -31.16 0.49 -13.48
N THR A 12 -29.93 0.16 -13.89
CA THR A 12 -29.53 0.18 -15.31
C THR A 12 -30.13 -0.98 -16.10
N ASP A 13 -30.57 -2.05 -15.45
CA ASP A 13 -31.24 -3.17 -16.12
C ASP A 13 -32.68 -2.84 -16.53
N TYR A 14 -33.28 -1.81 -15.92
CA TYR A 14 -34.68 -1.41 -16.14
C TYR A 14 -34.82 -0.09 -16.92
N ILE A 15 -33.74 0.65 -17.16
CA ILE A 15 -33.74 1.90 -17.92
C ILE A 15 -32.99 1.68 -19.24
N LYS A 16 -33.64 2.00 -20.36
CA LYS A 16 -33.06 1.82 -21.70
C LYS A 16 -31.90 2.76 -22.00
N ASP A 17 -32.04 4.03 -21.61
CA ASP A 17 -31.03 5.04 -21.86
C ASP A 17 -30.12 5.16 -20.64
N THR A 18 -28.91 4.61 -20.76
CA THR A 18 -27.89 4.71 -19.73
C THR A 18 -26.70 5.51 -20.26
N ALA A 19 -26.10 6.30 -19.38
CA ALA A 19 -24.94 7.13 -19.71
C ALA A 19 -23.97 7.13 -18.54
N VAL A 20 -22.71 7.39 -18.83
CA VAL A 20 -21.66 7.56 -17.82
C VAL A 20 -21.44 9.06 -17.64
N GLY A 21 -21.59 9.54 -16.41
CA GLY A 21 -21.28 10.94 -16.09
C GLY A 21 -19.80 11.24 -16.22
N TYR A 22 -19.45 12.51 -16.47
CA TYR A 22 -18.07 12.92 -16.79
C TYR A 22 -17.02 12.52 -15.73
N LEU A 23 -17.39 12.47 -14.45
CA LEU A 23 -16.47 12.02 -13.39
C LEU A 23 -16.14 10.53 -13.51
N MET A 24 -17.15 9.70 -13.78
CA MET A 24 -16.97 8.26 -13.98
C MET A 24 -16.23 7.96 -15.28
N GLU A 25 -16.53 8.70 -16.36
CA GLU A 25 -15.81 8.59 -17.62
C GLU A 25 -14.32 8.91 -17.41
N LYS A 26 -14.04 10.00 -16.69
CA LYS A 26 -12.68 10.39 -16.31
C LYS A 26 -12.01 9.26 -15.51
N GLU A 27 -12.67 8.75 -14.47
CA GLU A 27 -12.12 7.66 -13.65
C GLU A 27 -11.78 6.41 -14.48
N ILE A 28 -12.68 5.97 -15.37
CA ILE A 28 -12.45 4.82 -16.27
C ILE A 28 -11.26 5.08 -17.19
N LYS A 29 -11.19 6.27 -17.79
CA LYS A 29 -10.11 6.64 -18.72
C LYS A 29 -8.75 6.64 -18.02
N TYR A 30 -8.67 7.20 -16.81
CA TYR A 30 -7.39 7.29 -16.10
C TYR A 30 -6.99 5.97 -15.43
N LEU A 31 -7.90 5.29 -14.71
CA LEU A 31 -7.58 4.02 -14.06
C LEU A 31 -7.41 2.87 -15.05
N GLY A 32 -8.26 2.81 -16.08
CA GLY A 32 -8.18 1.77 -17.11
C GLY A 32 -6.87 1.85 -17.90
N ASN A 33 -6.51 3.04 -18.38
CA ASN A 33 -5.26 3.22 -19.13
C ASN A 33 -4.03 3.06 -18.24
N ALA A 34 -4.02 3.64 -17.04
CA ALA A 34 -2.87 3.55 -16.14
C ALA A 34 -2.58 2.12 -15.67
N VAL A 35 -3.56 1.22 -15.71
CA VAL A 35 -3.36 -0.18 -15.32
C VAL A 35 -3.15 -1.10 -16.51
N ASN A 36 -3.88 -0.92 -17.62
CA ASN A 36 -3.83 -1.87 -18.75
C ASN A 36 -2.77 -1.54 -19.81
N ASP A 37 -2.48 -0.26 -20.03
CA ASP A 37 -1.46 0.20 -20.98
C ASP A 37 -0.65 1.37 -20.38
N PRO A 38 0.11 1.11 -19.30
CA PRO A 38 0.86 2.15 -18.62
C PRO A 38 2.08 2.59 -19.43
N VAL A 39 2.39 3.89 -19.37
CA VAL A 39 3.67 4.40 -19.84
C VAL A 39 4.76 3.97 -18.85
N ARG A 40 5.72 3.17 -19.30
CA ARG A 40 6.77 2.59 -18.44
C ARG A 40 7.97 3.53 -18.23
N PRO A 41 8.58 3.56 -17.03
CA PRO A 41 8.35 2.63 -15.90
C PRO A 41 7.04 2.90 -15.13
N PHE A 42 6.32 1.84 -14.81
CA PHE A 42 5.09 1.85 -14.04
C PHE A 42 5.34 1.43 -12.59
N THR A 43 5.05 2.34 -11.67
CA THR A 43 5.14 2.08 -10.22
C THR A 43 3.75 2.05 -9.60
N ALA A 44 3.48 1.01 -8.81
CA ALA A 44 2.34 0.99 -7.91
C ALA A 44 2.77 1.12 -6.46
N ILE A 45 2.02 1.91 -5.69
CA ILE A 45 2.24 2.14 -4.27
C ILE A 45 1.00 1.68 -3.52
N LEU A 46 1.16 0.73 -2.61
CA LEU A 46 0.08 0.17 -1.80
C LEU A 46 0.39 0.38 -0.32
N GLY A 47 -0.46 1.12 0.37
CA GLY A 47 -0.38 1.36 1.81
C GLY A 47 -1.63 0.94 2.56
N GLY A 48 -1.76 1.36 3.81
CA GLY A 48 -2.91 1.10 4.68
C GLY A 48 -2.73 -0.08 5.63
N ALA A 49 -3.77 -0.35 6.43
CA ALA A 49 -3.67 -1.19 7.62
C ALA A 49 -3.69 -2.70 7.35
N LYS A 50 -4.62 -3.19 6.53
CA LYS A 50 -4.88 -4.64 6.39
C LYS A 50 -4.38 -5.21 5.07
N VAL A 51 -3.52 -6.23 5.15
CA VAL A 51 -3.02 -6.96 3.97
C VAL A 51 -4.17 -7.69 3.25
N ALA A 52 -5.10 -8.28 4.02
CA ALA A 52 -6.18 -9.12 3.52
C ALA A 52 -7.05 -8.44 2.44
N ASP A 53 -7.30 -7.14 2.61
CA ASP A 53 -8.15 -6.37 1.69
C ASP A 53 -7.46 -6.10 0.34
N LYS A 54 -6.14 -6.25 0.26
CA LYS A 54 -5.32 -5.86 -0.91
C LYS A 54 -4.61 -7.01 -1.60
N LEU A 55 -4.79 -8.26 -1.16
CA LEU A 55 -4.17 -9.45 -1.75
C LEU A 55 -4.42 -9.54 -3.27
N ASN A 56 -5.69 -9.47 -3.68
CA ASN A 56 -6.05 -9.56 -5.10
C ASN A 56 -5.46 -8.41 -5.92
N VAL A 57 -5.35 -7.21 -5.32
CA VAL A 57 -4.77 -6.04 -5.97
C VAL A 57 -3.27 -6.23 -6.17
N ILE A 58 -2.55 -6.72 -5.15
CA ILE A 58 -1.12 -7.04 -5.23
C ILE A 58 -0.85 -8.07 -6.33
N SER A 59 -1.57 -9.20 -6.31
CA SER A 59 -1.36 -10.27 -7.29
C SER A 59 -1.56 -9.81 -8.74
N ASN A 60 -2.58 -8.99 -8.99
CA ASN A 60 -2.86 -8.42 -10.31
C ASN A 60 -1.82 -7.37 -10.73
N LEU A 61 -1.36 -6.53 -9.80
CA LEU A 61 -0.38 -5.48 -10.10
C LEU A 61 1.02 -6.06 -10.35
N LEU A 62 1.40 -7.13 -9.65
CA LEU A 62 2.67 -7.85 -9.88
C LEU A 62 2.82 -8.36 -11.33
N GLU A 63 1.74 -8.45 -12.10
CA GLU A 63 1.80 -8.86 -13.51
C GLU A 63 2.03 -7.69 -14.46
N LYS A 64 1.92 -6.45 -13.97
CA LYS A 64 1.81 -5.26 -14.79
C LYS A 64 2.88 -4.21 -14.46
N VAL A 65 3.23 -4.06 -13.18
CA VAL A 65 4.13 -3.01 -12.68
C VAL A 65 5.60 -3.38 -12.88
N ASP A 66 6.45 -2.37 -13.03
CA ASP A 66 7.90 -2.53 -12.99
C ASP A 66 8.43 -2.42 -11.55
N THR A 67 7.78 -1.57 -10.73
CA THR A 67 8.09 -1.40 -9.31
C THR A 67 6.81 -1.47 -8.48
N LEU A 68 6.86 -2.23 -7.39
CA LEU A 68 5.79 -2.29 -6.39
C LEU A 68 6.33 -1.78 -5.06
N ILE A 69 5.70 -0.77 -4.48
CA ILE A 69 6.03 -0.22 -3.16
C ILE A 69 4.92 -0.64 -2.19
N ILE A 70 5.31 -1.21 -1.05
CA ILE A 70 4.38 -1.58 0.02
C ILE A 70 4.74 -0.80 1.28
N GLY A 71 3.77 -0.09 1.86
CA GLY A 71 3.90 0.69 3.09
C GLY A 71 2.72 0.47 4.04
N GLY A 72 2.63 1.27 5.10
CA GLY A 72 1.58 1.15 6.12
C GLY A 72 1.64 -0.14 6.93
N GLY A 73 0.57 -0.42 7.67
CA GLY A 73 0.45 -1.64 8.49
C GLY A 73 0.69 -2.94 7.73
N MET A 74 0.32 -3.00 6.45
CA MET A 74 0.56 -4.20 5.64
C MET A 74 2.04 -4.49 5.40
N ALA A 75 2.92 -3.49 5.42
CA ALA A 75 4.35 -3.70 5.24
C ALA A 75 4.96 -4.57 6.36
N TYR A 76 4.44 -4.47 7.59
CA TYR A 76 4.97 -5.25 8.72
C TYR A 76 4.71 -6.75 8.57
N THR A 77 3.61 -7.17 7.94
CA THR A 77 3.41 -8.59 7.60
C THR A 77 4.45 -9.08 6.58
N PHE A 78 4.85 -8.24 5.62
CA PHE A 78 5.95 -8.58 4.70
C PHE A 78 7.31 -8.62 5.41
N LEU A 79 7.59 -7.66 6.30
CA LEU A 79 8.83 -7.64 7.10
C LEU A 79 8.92 -8.84 8.04
N LYS A 80 7.82 -9.20 8.70
CA LYS A 80 7.74 -10.43 9.53
C LYS A 80 7.91 -11.68 8.69
N ALA A 81 7.38 -11.70 7.46
CA ALA A 81 7.59 -12.79 6.51
C ALA A 81 9.07 -12.93 6.06
N GLN A 82 9.84 -11.85 6.08
CA GLN A 82 11.31 -11.85 5.89
C GLN A 82 12.08 -12.30 7.14
N GLY A 83 11.40 -12.48 8.28
CA GLY A 83 12.00 -12.91 9.54
C GLY A 83 12.44 -11.76 10.45
N TYR A 84 12.01 -10.52 10.17
CA TYR A 84 12.28 -9.39 11.07
C TYR A 84 11.30 -9.34 12.24
N GLU A 85 11.80 -8.85 13.38
CA GLU A 85 10.98 -8.52 14.54
C GLU A 85 10.29 -7.17 14.30
N ILE A 86 8.99 -7.10 14.60
CA ILE A 86 8.14 -5.94 14.32
C ILE A 86 7.53 -5.34 15.60
N GLY A 87 7.86 -5.87 16.77
CA GLY A 87 7.33 -5.39 18.05
C GLY A 87 5.81 -5.52 18.10
N LYS A 88 5.14 -4.43 18.50
CA LYS A 88 3.67 -4.33 18.59
C LYS A 88 3.00 -3.96 17.26
N SER A 89 3.75 -3.81 16.17
CA SER A 89 3.20 -3.32 14.89
C SER A 89 2.10 -4.21 14.34
N LEU A 90 1.17 -3.60 13.59
CA LEU A 90 0.02 -4.29 13.01
C LEU A 90 0.45 -5.41 12.06
N VAL A 91 0.05 -6.65 12.35
CA VAL A 91 0.39 -7.83 11.55
C VAL A 91 -0.78 -8.78 11.39
N ASP A 92 -0.82 -9.44 10.23
CA ASP A 92 -1.75 -10.53 9.95
C ASP A 92 -0.95 -11.83 9.79
N ASP A 93 -0.80 -12.57 10.89
CA ASP A 93 -0.04 -13.83 10.93
C ASP A 93 -0.60 -14.89 9.97
N SER A 94 -1.89 -14.84 9.65
CA SER A 94 -2.53 -15.77 8.71
C SER A 94 -2.07 -15.58 7.25
N LYS A 95 -1.40 -14.46 6.95
CA LYS A 95 -0.97 -14.07 5.59
C LYS A 95 0.54 -14.07 5.40
N ILE A 96 1.31 -14.55 6.37
CA ILE A 96 2.78 -14.62 6.26
C ILE A 96 3.22 -15.44 5.05
N ASP A 97 2.65 -16.64 4.85
CA ASP A 97 3.04 -17.51 3.74
C ASP A 97 2.68 -16.88 2.38
N TYR A 98 1.53 -16.22 2.31
CA TYR A 98 1.13 -15.45 1.12
C TYR A 98 2.12 -14.32 0.81
N CYS A 99 2.57 -13.58 1.82
CA CYS A 99 3.58 -12.53 1.63
C CYS A 99 4.89 -13.12 1.07
N LYS A 100 5.32 -14.30 1.54
CA LYS A 100 6.50 -15.01 0.98
C LYS A 100 6.29 -15.39 -0.49
N GLU A 101 5.13 -15.95 -0.82
CA GLU A 101 4.78 -16.28 -2.21
C GLU A 101 4.80 -15.04 -3.12
N MET A 102 4.25 -13.90 -2.65
CA MET A 102 4.26 -12.66 -3.43
C MET A 102 5.66 -12.08 -3.61
N MET A 103 6.52 -12.16 -2.59
CA MET A 103 7.93 -11.77 -2.72
C MET A 103 8.66 -12.64 -3.75
N ALA A 104 8.43 -13.96 -3.72
CA ALA A 104 8.99 -14.87 -4.71
C ALA A 104 8.46 -14.58 -6.12
N LYS A 105 7.15 -14.36 -6.28
CA LYS A 105 6.52 -14.00 -7.57
C LYS A 105 7.05 -12.68 -8.12
N ALA A 106 7.28 -11.68 -7.26
CA ALA A 106 7.89 -10.42 -7.66
C ALA A 106 9.32 -10.64 -8.19
N GLN A 107 10.12 -11.45 -7.51
CA GLN A 107 11.48 -11.79 -7.95
C GLN A 107 11.48 -12.56 -9.28
N GLU A 108 10.62 -13.56 -9.43
CA GLU A 108 10.48 -14.36 -10.65
C GLU A 108 10.12 -13.48 -11.87
N LYS A 109 9.22 -12.52 -11.66
CA LYS A 109 8.78 -11.58 -12.71
C LYS A 109 9.75 -10.41 -12.94
N GLY A 110 10.82 -10.29 -12.16
CA GLY A 110 11.74 -9.15 -12.22
C GLY A 110 11.12 -7.83 -11.77
N VAL A 111 10.04 -7.87 -10.98
CA VAL A 111 9.41 -6.68 -10.40
C VAL A 111 10.24 -6.20 -9.22
N LYS A 112 10.57 -4.91 -9.20
CA LYS A 112 11.27 -4.29 -8.09
C LYS A 112 10.30 -4.08 -6.92
N LEU A 113 10.29 -5.01 -5.96
CA LEU A 113 9.53 -4.88 -4.72
C LEU A 113 10.31 -4.03 -3.71
N LEU A 114 9.73 -2.92 -3.29
CA LEU A 114 10.27 -2.01 -2.28
C LEU A 114 9.43 -2.10 -1.00
N LEU A 115 10.10 -2.44 0.10
CA LEU A 115 9.57 -2.42 1.45
C LEU A 115 10.31 -1.34 2.26
N PRO A 116 9.74 -0.87 3.38
CA PRO A 116 10.42 0.08 4.25
C PRO A 116 11.73 -0.52 4.79
N VAL A 117 12.76 0.31 4.88
CA VAL A 117 14.07 -0.04 5.45
C VAL A 117 14.27 0.56 6.85
N ASP A 118 13.47 1.56 7.17
CA ASP A 118 13.36 2.22 8.47
C ASP A 118 11.89 2.59 8.74
N ALA A 119 11.54 2.72 10.01
CA ALA A 119 10.20 3.01 10.47
C ALA A 119 10.24 4.08 11.58
N ALA A 120 9.24 4.95 11.56
CA ALA A 120 8.89 5.84 12.66
C ALA A 120 8.04 5.05 13.66
N CYS A 121 8.59 4.79 14.84
CA CYS A 121 7.94 3.98 15.88
C CYS A 121 7.51 4.82 17.08
N VAL A 122 6.41 4.43 17.71
CA VAL A 122 5.92 4.98 18.98
C VAL A 122 5.73 3.86 20.00
N ALA A 123 5.81 4.19 21.29
CA ALA A 123 5.58 3.21 22.36
C ALA A 123 4.09 2.83 22.46
N ASP A 124 3.23 3.84 22.37
CA ASP A 124 1.77 3.73 22.39
C ASP A 124 1.16 4.92 21.61
N PHE A 125 -0.01 4.71 21.00
CA PHE A 125 -0.74 5.78 20.34
C PHE A 125 -1.27 6.83 21.34
N PRO A 126 -1.19 8.13 21.01
CA PRO A 126 -1.79 9.15 21.82
C PRO A 126 -3.33 9.11 21.72
N ASP A 127 -3.99 9.56 22.79
CA ASP A 127 -5.42 9.88 22.82
C ASP A 127 -5.58 11.35 23.25
N PRO A 128 -5.99 12.26 22.36
CA PRO A 128 -6.48 12.04 20.99
C PRO A 128 -5.37 11.69 19.97
N ILE A 129 -5.76 11.07 18.84
CA ILE A 129 -4.83 10.52 17.82
C ILE A 129 -3.87 11.56 17.22
N ASP A 130 -4.22 12.84 17.23
CA ASP A 130 -3.45 13.95 16.70
C ASP A 130 -2.55 14.62 17.75
N ALA A 131 -2.55 14.15 19.00
CA ALA A 131 -1.70 14.72 20.03
C ALA A 131 -0.21 14.39 19.78
N PRO A 132 0.72 15.23 20.27
CA PRO A 132 2.15 14.97 20.16
C PRO A 132 2.52 13.62 20.79
N VAL A 133 3.37 12.88 20.10
CA VAL A 133 3.89 11.59 20.55
C VAL A 133 5.40 11.54 20.36
N GLU A 134 6.10 10.84 21.25
CA GLU A 134 7.53 10.62 21.09
C GLU A 134 7.77 9.60 19.97
N VAL A 135 8.43 10.05 18.91
CA VAL A 135 8.74 9.23 17.74
C VAL A 135 10.20 8.82 17.77
N LYS A 136 10.44 7.53 17.63
CA LYS A 136 11.77 6.96 17.47
C LYS A 136 11.90 6.35 16.09
N VAL A 137 12.80 6.90 15.28
CA VAL A 137 13.14 6.34 13.98
C VAL A 137 14.19 5.25 14.16
N VAL A 138 13.90 4.05 13.63
CA VAL A 138 14.79 2.90 13.70
C VAL A 138 14.81 2.15 12.37
N PRO A 139 15.91 1.46 12.03
CA PRO A 139 15.88 0.47 10.95
C PRO A 139 14.82 -0.60 11.21
N VAL A 140 14.18 -1.12 10.17
CA VAL A 140 13.16 -2.18 10.31
C VAL A 140 13.72 -3.47 10.92
N THR A 141 15.04 -3.65 10.87
CA THR A 141 15.74 -4.77 11.51
C THR A 141 15.93 -4.60 13.02
N ALA A 142 15.54 -3.44 13.58
CA ALA A 142 15.80 -3.06 14.96
C ALA A 142 14.57 -2.38 15.60
N ILE A 143 13.35 -2.73 15.16
CA ILE A 143 12.11 -2.27 15.79
C ILE A 143 12.07 -2.82 17.23
N PRO A 144 11.99 -1.96 18.25
CA PRO A 144 11.92 -2.41 19.64
C PRO A 144 10.65 -3.24 19.91
N ALA A 145 10.78 -4.27 20.74
CA ALA A 145 9.67 -5.19 21.04
C ALA A 145 8.47 -4.51 21.71
N ASP A 146 8.70 -3.40 22.40
CA ASP A 146 7.72 -2.60 23.13
C ASP A 146 7.12 -1.45 22.33
N MET A 147 7.58 -1.23 21.08
CA MET A 147 7.10 -0.17 20.20
C MET A 147 6.35 -0.75 18.99
N GLU A 148 5.55 0.09 18.36
CA GLU A 148 4.91 -0.19 17.06
C GLU A 148 5.35 0.82 16.01
N GLY A 149 5.53 0.37 14.78
CA GLY A 149 5.81 1.21 13.64
C GLY A 149 4.53 1.84 13.08
N CYS A 150 4.51 3.17 13.00
CA CYS A 150 3.33 3.94 12.61
C CYS A 150 3.50 4.70 11.30
N ASP A 151 4.74 4.96 10.87
CA ASP A 151 5.02 5.48 9.53
C ASP A 151 6.39 4.97 9.02
N ILE A 152 6.68 5.21 7.75
CA ILE A 152 7.98 4.94 7.14
C ILE A 152 9.02 5.95 7.62
N GLY A 153 10.27 5.52 7.78
CA GLY A 153 11.37 6.42 8.15
C GLY A 153 11.92 7.22 6.95
N PRO A 154 12.81 8.19 7.21
CA PRO A 154 13.37 9.09 6.19
C PRO A 154 14.15 8.37 5.08
N GLU A 155 14.83 7.26 5.37
CA GLU A 155 15.55 6.50 4.33
C GLU A 155 14.56 5.79 3.40
N SER A 156 13.47 5.23 3.93
CA SER A 156 12.38 4.66 3.15
C SER A 156 11.68 5.73 2.31
N MET A 157 11.40 6.90 2.89
CA MET A 157 10.83 8.04 2.15
C MET A 157 11.70 8.41 0.95
N LYS A 158 13.02 8.47 1.14
CA LYS A 158 13.98 8.78 0.06
C LYS A 158 13.98 7.70 -1.02
N LEU A 159 14.07 6.42 -0.64
CA LEU A 159 14.05 5.29 -1.57
C LEU A 159 12.76 5.27 -2.40
N PHE A 160 11.61 5.49 -1.75
CA PHE A 160 10.32 5.48 -2.42
C PHE A 160 10.15 6.71 -3.33
N ALA A 161 10.58 7.89 -2.86
CA ALA A 161 10.57 9.10 -3.67
C ALA A 161 11.43 8.97 -4.93
N ASP A 162 12.60 8.34 -4.84
CA ASP A 162 13.48 8.13 -5.99
C ASP A 162 12.88 7.14 -7.00
N ALA A 163 12.22 6.07 -6.53
CA ALA A 163 11.48 5.18 -7.41
C ALA A 163 10.32 5.90 -8.12
N VAL A 164 9.58 6.75 -7.39
CA VAL A 164 8.50 7.55 -7.96
C VAL A 164 9.01 8.54 -9.00
N LYS A 165 10.11 9.25 -8.74
CA LYS A 165 10.73 10.19 -9.70
C LYS A 165 11.19 9.51 -10.98
N ALA A 166 11.65 8.26 -10.89
CA ALA A 166 12.06 7.48 -12.05
C ALA A 166 10.88 6.93 -12.88
N SER A 167 9.65 7.03 -12.37
CA SER A 167 8.46 6.44 -12.97
C SER A 167 7.79 7.40 -13.96
N LYS A 168 7.24 6.84 -15.04
CA LYS A 168 6.40 7.59 -15.99
C LYS A 168 4.90 7.43 -15.69
N THR A 169 4.51 6.33 -15.05
CA THR A 169 3.16 6.10 -14.55
C THR A 169 3.22 5.72 -13.08
N VAL A 170 2.36 6.32 -12.26
CA VAL A 170 2.27 6.02 -10.83
C VAL A 170 0.81 5.81 -10.44
N VAL A 171 0.53 4.72 -9.76
CA VAL A 171 -0.76 4.47 -9.10
C VAL A 171 -0.51 4.32 -7.61
N TRP A 172 -1.18 5.14 -6.80
CA TRP A 172 -1.03 5.09 -5.34
C TRP A 172 -2.38 4.84 -4.67
N ASN A 173 -2.44 3.80 -3.85
CA ASN A 173 -3.60 3.46 -3.05
C ASN A 173 -3.23 3.13 -1.60
N GLY A 174 -3.62 4.02 -0.68
CA GLY A 174 -3.49 3.84 0.77
C GLY A 174 -2.27 4.55 1.37
N PRO A 175 -2.39 5.09 2.60
CA PRO A 175 -1.34 5.88 3.23
C PRO A 175 -0.13 5.02 3.64
N MET A 176 1.04 5.64 3.73
CA MET A 176 2.29 4.97 4.14
C MET A 176 2.41 4.79 5.67
N GLY A 177 1.62 5.54 6.43
CA GLY A 177 1.55 5.48 7.88
C GLY A 177 0.24 6.06 8.41
N VAL A 178 0.21 6.33 9.71
CA VAL A 178 -0.92 6.93 10.43
C VAL A 178 -0.92 8.44 10.21
N PHE A 179 -1.32 8.82 9.00
CA PHE A 179 -1.33 10.21 8.52
C PHE A 179 -2.26 11.13 9.34
N GLU A 180 -3.13 10.56 10.18
CA GLU A 180 -3.97 11.27 11.12
C GLU A 180 -3.16 11.98 12.24
N ASN A 181 -1.94 11.54 12.54
CA ASN A 181 -1.05 12.22 13.50
C ASN A 181 0.04 13.01 12.75
N PRO A 182 0.15 14.33 12.94
CA PRO A 182 1.12 15.18 12.23
C PRO A 182 2.56 15.07 12.75
N THR A 183 2.79 14.35 13.87
CA THR A 183 4.12 14.17 14.48
C THR A 183 4.89 13.02 13.83
N LEU A 184 4.18 12.07 13.23
CA LEU A 184 4.71 10.87 12.60
C LEU A 184 5.37 11.15 11.24
#